data_AF-A0A3D1M8D1-F1
#
_entry.id   AF-A0A3D1M8D1-F1
#
_cell.length_a   1.000
_cell.length_b   1.000
_cell.length_c   1.000
_cell.angle_alpha   90.00
_cell.angle_beta   90.00
_cell.angle_gamma   90.00
#
_symmetry.space_group_name_H-M   'P 1'
#
loop_
_entity.id
_entity.type
_entity.pdbx_description
1 polymer ?
#
loop_
_entity_poly.entity_id
_entity_poly.type
_entity_poly.pdbx_seq_one_letter_code
_entity_poly.pdbx_strand_id
1 'polypeptide(L)'
;MKKYDRESNTRIWTGKPKMAITIILAAFSVWCIYVTLFATFLEEIRLTSFMGLIILMGFLIYPAKKGLQKENHMPVSDIIFMVLGAGAFFYFTFQANVIVNQGTRFHWYQIIIGIIGIAALVEVTRRCVGIPILIVAASFVVYALTYGLTNPDFFGRVRYLIRNLFYTKEGVFSTPVNVCSKYIVVFIIFGAFLERTGISNFFIDLANCVAGRFAGGPAKVAVISSALCGMVSGSSVGNTVTTGSVTIPMMKKTG
;
A
#
# COMPACT_ATOMS: atom_id res chain seq x y z
N MET A 1 11.12 -12.11 -13.75
CA MET A 1 10.21 -11.72 -12.65
C MET A 1 9.01 -10.92 -13.12
N LYS A 2 9.14 -9.81 -13.89
CA LYS A 2 8.00 -9.02 -14.42
C LYS A 2 6.88 -9.79 -15.15
N LYS A 3 7.19 -10.93 -15.79
CA LYS A 3 6.20 -11.77 -16.50
C LYS A 3 5.35 -12.65 -15.57
N TYR A 4 5.85 -12.96 -14.37
CA TYR A 4 5.23 -13.88 -13.41
C TYR A 4 4.74 -13.19 -12.13
N ASP A 5 5.24 -11.99 -11.83
CA ASP A 5 4.89 -11.23 -10.64
C ASP A 5 4.15 -9.94 -11.02
N ARG A 6 2.92 -9.83 -10.51
CA ARG A 6 2.04 -8.66 -10.69
C ARG A 6 2.58 -7.43 -9.96
N GLU A 7 3.31 -7.63 -8.86
CA GLU A 7 3.88 -6.58 -8.02
C GLU A 7 5.13 -5.95 -8.67
N SER A 8 5.82 -6.72 -9.51
CA SER A 8 6.97 -6.26 -10.32
C SER A 8 6.63 -5.31 -11.47
N ASN A 9 5.34 -4.97 -11.69
CA ASN A 9 4.92 -4.04 -12.75
C ASN A 9 5.06 -2.58 -12.31
N THR A 10 6.29 -2.14 -12.08
CA THR A 10 6.62 -0.75 -11.72
C THR A 10 7.08 0.05 -12.93
N ARG A 11 6.83 1.36 -12.89
CA ARG A 11 7.33 2.32 -13.87
C ARG A 11 8.86 2.36 -13.89
N ILE A 12 9.40 2.53 -15.09
CA ILE A 12 10.83 2.60 -15.33
C ILE A 12 11.25 4.07 -15.32
N TRP A 13 11.95 4.45 -14.26
CA TRP A 13 12.55 5.76 -14.09
C TRP A 13 14.06 5.65 -14.22
N THR A 14 14.68 6.48 -15.07
CA THR A 14 16.12 6.51 -15.35
C THR A 14 16.66 7.94 -15.17
N GLY A 15 17.89 8.10 -14.68
CA GLY A 15 18.51 9.41 -14.47
C GLY A 15 17.92 10.24 -13.32
N LYS A 16 17.75 11.56 -13.53
CA LYS A 16 17.28 12.53 -12.51
C LYS A 16 15.90 12.20 -11.92
N PRO A 17 14.88 11.80 -12.71
CA PRO A 17 13.56 11.41 -12.18
C PRO A 17 13.62 10.24 -11.19
N LYS A 18 14.49 9.25 -11.43
CA LYS A 18 14.68 8.13 -10.50
C LYS A 18 15.18 8.60 -9.14
N MET A 19 16.13 9.53 -9.14
CA MET A 19 16.67 10.11 -7.90
C MET A 19 15.60 10.89 -7.14
N ALA A 20 14.81 11.72 -7.83
CA ALA A 20 13.71 12.46 -7.22
C ALA A 20 12.68 11.53 -6.55
N ILE A 21 12.27 10.46 -7.25
CA ILE A 21 11.30 9.49 -6.71
C ILE A 21 11.88 8.72 -5.52
N THR A 22 13.18 8.37 -5.58
CA THR A 22 13.86 7.71 -4.47
C THR A 22 13.90 8.61 -3.23
N ILE A 23 14.17 9.92 -3.41
CA ILE A 23 14.15 10.90 -2.32
C ILE A 23 12.73 11.03 -1.74
N ILE A 24 11.69 11.08 -2.59
CA ILE A 24 10.29 11.14 -2.13
C ILE A 24 9.92 9.89 -1.30
N LEU A 25 10.31 8.69 -1.76
CA LEU A 25 10.05 7.45 -1.04
C LEU A 25 10.82 7.36 0.29
N ALA A 26 12.07 7.84 0.30
CA ALA A 26 12.85 7.93 1.53
C ALA A 26 12.22 8.92 2.52
N ALA A 27 11.81 10.10 2.05
CA ALA A 27 11.12 11.09 2.87
C ALA A 27 9.80 10.56 3.43
N PHE A 28 9.01 9.84 2.63
CA PHE A 28 7.80 9.17 3.10
C PHE A 28 8.08 8.14 4.20
N SER A 29 9.15 7.34 4.03
CA SER A 29 9.55 6.34 5.02
C SER A 29 9.97 6.99 6.34
N VAL A 30 10.77 8.06 6.27
CA VAL A 30 11.16 8.86 7.44
C VAL A 30 9.94 9.51 8.10
N TRP A 31 9.01 10.04 7.31
CA TRP A 31 7.76 10.61 7.81
C TRP A 31 6.90 9.54 8.53
N CYS A 32 6.78 8.32 8.00
CA CYS A 32 6.07 7.23 8.66
C CYS A 32 6.69 6.86 10.01
N ILE A 33 8.02 6.80 10.08
CA ILE A 33 8.74 6.54 11.34
C ILE A 33 8.50 7.68 12.32
N TYR A 34 8.63 8.94 11.89
CA TYR A 34 8.41 10.10 12.74
C TYR A 34 6.99 10.14 13.30
N VAL A 35 5.99 9.94 12.43
CA VAL A 35 4.58 9.95 12.82
C VAL A 35 4.25 8.83 13.80
N THR A 36 4.87 7.67 13.64
CA THR A 36 4.63 6.52 14.52
C THR A 36 5.30 6.70 15.88
N LEU A 37 6.51 7.25 15.92
CA LEU A 37 7.30 7.33 17.16
C LEU A 37 7.06 8.61 17.97
N PHE A 38 6.82 9.74 17.32
CA PHE A 38 6.86 11.05 17.96
C PHE A 38 5.57 11.88 17.80
N ALA A 39 4.81 11.69 16.72
CA ALA A 39 3.68 12.59 16.45
C ALA A 39 2.40 12.16 17.21
N THR A 40 1.88 13.06 18.04
CA THR A 40 0.57 12.95 18.68
C THR A 40 -0.52 13.63 17.85
N PHE A 41 -0.62 13.28 16.56
CA PHE A 41 -1.64 13.84 15.68
C PHE A 41 -3.02 13.19 15.93
N LEU A 42 -4.07 13.99 15.72
CA LEU A 42 -5.44 13.49 15.56
C LEU A 42 -5.45 12.41 14.47
N GLU A 43 -6.25 11.36 14.68
CA GLU A 43 -6.27 10.21 13.78
C GLU A 43 -6.69 10.59 12.38
N GLU A 44 -7.64 11.51 12.25
CA GLU A 44 -8.14 12.06 11.00
C GLU A 44 -6.99 12.64 10.20
N ILE A 45 -6.18 13.51 10.80
CA ILE A 45 -5.00 14.14 10.16
C ILE A 45 -3.98 13.07 9.77
N ARG A 46 -3.69 12.12 10.67
CA ARG A 46 -2.69 11.06 10.43
C ARG A 46 -3.10 10.14 9.28
N LEU A 47 -4.33 9.63 9.30
CA LEU A 47 -4.79 8.64 8.32
C LEU A 47 -5.02 9.26 6.95
N THR A 48 -5.54 10.50 6.89
CA THR A 48 -5.76 11.18 5.60
C THR A 48 -4.44 11.60 4.96
N SER A 49 -3.46 12.09 5.74
CA SER A 49 -2.13 12.42 5.22
C SER A 49 -1.38 11.18 4.73
N PHE A 50 -1.44 10.08 5.49
CA PHE A 50 -0.88 8.79 5.11
C PHE A 50 -1.47 8.29 3.79
N MET A 51 -2.81 8.33 3.65
CA MET A 51 -3.49 7.91 2.43
C MET A 51 -3.17 8.85 1.25
N GLY A 52 -3.11 10.17 1.46
CA GLY A 52 -2.75 11.13 0.41
C GLY A 52 -1.36 10.88 -0.17
N LEU A 53 -0.39 10.57 0.69
CA LEU A 53 0.96 10.19 0.28
C LEU A 53 0.99 8.84 -0.45
N ILE A 54 0.21 7.85 0.02
CA ILE A 54 0.06 6.56 -0.67
C ILE A 54 -0.51 6.73 -2.08
N ILE A 55 -1.55 7.56 -2.25
CA ILE A 55 -2.12 7.82 -3.56
C ILE A 55 -1.07 8.45 -4.49
N LEU A 56 -0.36 9.47 -4.01
CA LEU A 56 0.70 10.14 -4.76
C LEU A 56 1.77 9.14 -5.24
N MET A 57 2.28 8.31 -4.34
CA MET A 57 3.29 7.30 -4.69
C MET A 57 2.73 6.17 -5.55
N GLY A 58 1.46 5.79 -5.35
CA GLY A 58 0.78 4.78 -6.13
C GLY A 58 0.77 5.12 -7.61
N PHE A 59 0.48 6.37 -7.96
CA PHE A 59 0.54 6.85 -9.35
C PHE A 59 1.97 7.04 -9.88
N LEU A 60 2.95 7.34 -9.02
CA LEU A 60 4.37 7.44 -9.42
C LEU A 60 5.02 6.09 -9.72
N ILE A 61 4.66 5.05 -8.95
CA ILE A 61 5.27 3.72 -9.03
C ILE A 61 4.50 2.84 -10.00
N TYR A 62 3.17 2.83 -9.93
CA TYR A 62 2.35 1.85 -10.66
C TYR A 62 1.69 2.46 -11.90
N PRO A 63 1.90 1.86 -13.09
CA PRO A 63 1.30 2.32 -14.33
C PRO A 63 -0.13 1.85 -14.56
N ALA A 64 -0.88 2.59 -15.37
CA ALA A 64 -2.28 2.31 -15.67
C ALA A 64 -2.53 1.02 -16.49
N LYS A 65 -1.59 0.63 -17.38
CA LYS A 65 -1.69 -0.55 -18.25
C LYS A 65 -0.40 -1.38 -18.21
N LYS A 66 -0.56 -2.71 -18.27
CA LYS A 66 0.54 -3.66 -18.51
C LYS A 66 0.88 -3.61 -20.00
N GLY A 67 2.02 -3.02 -20.37
CA GLY A 67 2.41 -2.84 -21.77
C GLY A 67 3.74 -2.10 -21.94
N LEU A 68 4.11 -1.76 -23.18
CA LEU A 68 5.33 -0.99 -23.50
C LEU A 68 5.36 0.32 -22.71
N GLN A 69 6.15 0.32 -21.64
CA GLN A 69 6.38 1.49 -20.81
C GLN A 69 7.48 2.32 -21.44
N LYS A 70 7.18 3.58 -21.77
CA LYS A 70 8.22 4.54 -22.14
C LYS A 70 8.98 4.95 -20.88
N GLU A 71 10.30 5.00 -20.97
CA GLU A 71 11.14 5.49 -19.88
C GLU A 71 10.77 6.93 -19.53
N ASN A 72 10.76 7.24 -18.23
CA ASN A 72 10.51 8.58 -17.68
C ASN A 72 9.21 9.26 -18.13
N HIS A 73 8.23 8.51 -18.62
CA HIS A 73 6.98 9.08 -19.11
C HIS A 73 5.81 8.78 -18.18
N MET A 74 5.10 9.83 -17.79
CA MET A 74 3.81 9.73 -17.10
C MET A 74 2.70 10.30 -18.00
N PRO A 75 1.63 9.54 -18.28
CA PRO A 75 0.46 10.07 -18.97
C PRO A 75 -0.16 11.26 -18.20
N VAL A 76 -0.62 12.28 -18.92
CA VAL A 76 -1.26 13.47 -18.30
C VAL A 76 -2.48 13.08 -17.45
N SER A 77 -3.25 12.08 -17.89
CA SER A 77 -4.36 11.53 -17.10
C SER A 77 -3.90 11.05 -15.72
N ASP A 78 -2.76 10.38 -15.64
CA ASP A 78 -2.23 9.87 -14.38
C ASP A 78 -1.74 11.00 -13.48
N ILE A 79 -1.21 12.08 -14.04
CA ILE A 79 -0.84 13.30 -13.28
C ILE A 79 -2.09 13.96 -12.70
N ILE A 80 -3.16 14.09 -13.50
CA ILE A 80 -4.42 14.69 -13.05
C ILE A 80 -5.02 13.87 -11.90
N PHE A 81 -5.14 12.56 -12.06
CA PHE A 81 -5.65 11.69 -11.00
C PHE A 81 -4.75 11.66 -9.76
N MET A 82 -3.43 11.74 -9.93
CA MET A 82 -2.48 11.85 -8.83
C MET A 82 -2.71 13.12 -8.02
N VAL A 83 -2.77 14.28 -8.69
CA VAL A 83 -2.91 15.59 -8.02
C VAL A 83 -4.31 15.77 -7.42
N LEU A 84 -5.36 15.46 -8.17
CA LEU A 84 -6.74 15.57 -7.68
C LEU A 84 -7.03 14.56 -6.57
N GLY A 85 -6.55 13.32 -6.73
CA GLY A 85 -6.69 12.26 -5.74
C GLY A 85 -5.97 12.61 -4.44
N ALA A 86 -4.66 12.86 -4.50
CA ALA A 86 -3.89 13.26 -3.31
C ALA A 86 -4.42 14.57 -2.70
N GLY A 87 -4.83 15.52 -3.54
CA GLY A 87 -5.45 16.78 -3.14
C GLY A 87 -6.74 16.58 -2.34
N ALA A 88 -7.58 15.60 -2.68
CA ALA A 88 -8.77 15.28 -1.91
C ALA A 88 -8.45 14.79 -0.49
N PHE A 89 -7.43 13.94 -0.35
CA PHE A 89 -6.95 13.46 0.95
C PHE A 89 -6.26 14.56 1.77
N PHE A 90 -5.48 15.42 1.12
CA PHE A 90 -4.85 16.57 1.79
C PHE A 90 -5.86 17.65 2.17
N TYR A 91 -6.91 17.86 1.39
CA TYR A 91 -8.03 18.73 1.78
C TYR A 91 -8.63 18.28 3.11
N PHE A 92 -8.92 16.98 3.26
CA PHE A 92 -9.39 16.46 4.54
C PHE A 92 -8.32 16.63 5.64
N THR A 93 -7.05 16.35 5.34
CA THR A 93 -5.95 16.53 6.30
C THR A 93 -5.90 17.94 6.90
N PHE A 94 -5.88 18.97 6.06
CA PHE A 94 -5.78 20.37 6.51
C PHE A 94 -7.08 20.88 7.13
N GLN A 95 -8.23 20.39 6.65
CA GLN A 95 -9.55 20.82 7.09
C GLN A 95 -10.18 19.88 8.14
N ALA A 96 -9.39 18.96 8.73
CA ALA A 96 -9.87 17.88 9.58
C ALA A 96 -10.74 18.37 10.75
N ASN A 97 -10.27 19.38 11.48
CA ASN A 97 -11.01 19.95 12.63
C ASN A 97 -12.38 20.49 12.21
N VAL A 98 -12.47 21.17 11.07
CA VAL A 98 -13.75 21.72 10.58
C VAL A 98 -14.67 20.61 10.10
N ILE A 99 -14.14 19.61 9.41
CA ILE A 99 -14.92 18.45 8.94
C ILE A 99 -15.47 17.61 10.11
N VAL A 100 -14.70 17.46 11.18
CA VAL A 100 -15.16 16.77 12.39
C VAL A 100 -16.24 17.60 13.11
N ASN A 101 -16.01 18.91 13.25
CA ASN A 101 -16.93 19.79 13.99
C ASN A 101 -18.24 20.13 13.24
N GLN A 102 -18.26 20.06 11.90
CA GLN A 102 -19.47 20.35 11.10
C GLN A 102 -20.52 19.21 11.15
N GLY A 103 -20.18 18.04 11.72
CA GLY A 103 -21.10 16.91 11.87
C GLY A 103 -21.63 16.42 10.52
N THR A 104 -22.94 16.31 10.36
CA THR A 104 -23.58 15.77 9.14
C THR A 104 -23.80 16.80 8.04
N ARG A 105 -23.47 18.07 8.27
CA ARG A 105 -23.73 19.18 7.33
C ARG A 105 -22.59 19.33 6.34
N PHE A 106 -22.61 18.53 5.27
CA PHE A 106 -21.64 18.61 4.18
C PHE A 106 -22.17 19.42 3.00
N HIS A 107 -21.33 20.31 2.48
CA HIS A 107 -21.64 21.04 1.25
C HIS A 107 -21.42 20.18 0.00
N TRP A 108 -22.08 20.55 -1.11
CA TRP A 108 -22.01 19.82 -2.37
C TRP A 108 -20.56 19.66 -2.90
N TYR A 109 -19.71 20.67 -2.69
CA TYR A 109 -18.31 20.61 -3.14
C TYR A 109 -17.48 19.58 -2.35
N GLN A 110 -17.77 19.38 -1.06
CA GLN A 110 -17.09 18.36 -0.24
C GLN A 110 -17.45 16.95 -0.75
N ILE A 111 -18.70 16.73 -1.17
CA ILE A 111 -19.09 15.45 -1.77
C ILE A 111 -18.31 15.20 -3.07
N ILE A 112 -18.10 16.22 -3.90
CA ILE A 112 -17.29 16.08 -5.12
C ILE A 112 -15.85 15.72 -4.78
N ILE A 113 -15.25 16.36 -3.78
CA ILE A 113 -13.90 16.04 -3.30
C ILE A 113 -13.82 14.57 -2.83
N GLY A 114 -14.81 14.11 -2.07
CA GLY A 114 -14.89 12.71 -1.63
C GLY A 114 -15.01 11.72 -2.80
N ILE A 115 -15.81 12.04 -3.82
CA ILE A 115 -15.93 11.24 -5.04
C ILE A 115 -14.57 11.14 -5.76
N ILE A 116 -13.87 12.25 -5.90
CA ILE A 116 -12.53 12.29 -6.52
C ILE A 116 -11.54 11.44 -5.72
N GLY A 117 -11.54 11.56 -4.40
CA GLY A 117 -10.67 10.78 -3.51
C GLY A 117 -10.93 9.28 -3.60
N ILE A 118 -12.20 8.86 -3.60
CA ILE A 118 -12.60 7.46 -3.76
C ILE A 118 -12.24 6.95 -5.16
N ALA A 119 -12.48 7.74 -6.21
CA ALA A 119 -12.13 7.35 -7.58
C ALA A 119 -10.61 7.14 -7.74
N ALA A 120 -9.79 8.03 -7.17
CA ALA A 120 -8.34 7.87 -7.16
C ALA A 120 -7.90 6.64 -6.35
N LEU A 121 -8.53 6.38 -5.20
CA LEU A 121 -8.28 5.18 -4.39
C LEU A 121 -8.62 3.90 -5.15
N VAL A 122 -9.75 3.85 -5.84
CA VAL A 122 -10.17 2.71 -6.69
C VAL A 122 -9.15 2.49 -7.80
N GLU A 123 -8.68 3.56 -8.45
CA GLU A 123 -7.72 3.46 -9.54
C GLU A 123 -6.34 3.00 -9.06
N VAL A 124 -5.84 3.49 -7.92
CA VAL A 124 -4.61 2.98 -7.30
C VAL A 124 -4.79 1.51 -6.89
N THR A 125 -5.94 1.15 -6.31
CA THR A 125 -6.26 -0.24 -5.96
C THR A 125 -6.26 -1.15 -7.19
N ARG A 126 -6.81 -0.68 -8.32
CA ARG A 126 -6.78 -1.39 -9.62
C ARG A 126 -5.36 -1.69 -10.08
N ARG A 127 -4.44 -0.75 -9.85
CA ARG A 127 -3.04 -0.81 -10.29
C ARG A 127 -2.21 -1.72 -9.39
N CYS A 128 -2.39 -1.64 -8.07
CA CYS A 128 -1.60 -2.41 -7.10
C CYS A 128 -2.10 -3.85 -6.94
N VAL A 129 -3.39 -4.04 -6.69
CA VAL A 129 -3.97 -5.35 -6.35
C VAL A 129 -4.61 -6.00 -7.58
N GLY A 130 -5.40 -5.22 -8.32
CA GLY A 130 -6.06 -5.69 -9.54
C GLY A 130 -7.59 -5.68 -9.48
N ILE A 131 -8.19 -6.14 -10.58
CA ILE A 131 -9.64 -6.12 -10.81
C ILE A 131 -10.45 -6.99 -9.82
N PRO A 132 -10.00 -8.18 -9.36
CA PRO A 132 -10.83 -9.03 -8.50
C PRO A 132 -11.33 -8.34 -7.23
N ILE A 133 -10.48 -7.59 -6.53
CA ILE A 133 -10.88 -6.89 -5.30
C ILE A 133 -11.86 -5.74 -5.59
N LEU A 134 -11.73 -5.12 -6.77
CA LEU A 134 -12.64 -4.06 -7.19
C LEU A 134 -14.02 -4.59 -7.56
N ILE A 135 -14.12 -5.79 -8.11
CA ILE A 135 -15.42 -6.42 -8.40
C ILE A 135 -16.17 -6.64 -7.08
N VAL A 136 -15.49 -7.17 -6.07
CA VAL A 136 -16.06 -7.38 -4.73
C VAL A 136 -16.44 -6.05 -4.08
N ALA A 137 -15.56 -5.04 -4.11
CA ALA A 137 -15.90 -3.72 -3.56
C ALA A 137 -17.09 -3.08 -4.30
N ALA A 138 -17.13 -3.18 -5.63
CA ALA A 138 -18.21 -2.65 -6.44
C ALA A 138 -19.54 -3.34 -6.17
N SER A 139 -19.56 -4.67 -5.94
CA SER A 139 -20.80 -5.37 -5.62
C SER A 139 -21.40 -4.89 -4.28
N PHE A 140 -20.57 -4.63 -3.27
CA PHE A 140 -21.03 -4.05 -2.01
C PHE A 140 -21.51 -2.59 -2.16
N VAL A 141 -20.84 -1.78 -2.99
CA VAL A 141 -21.31 -0.42 -3.30
C VAL A 141 -22.66 -0.45 -4.02
N VAL A 142 -22.84 -1.33 -5.00
CA VAL A 142 -24.12 -1.51 -5.70
C VAL A 142 -25.20 -1.99 -4.74
N TYR A 143 -24.90 -2.95 -3.86
CA TYR A 143 -25.82 -3.42 -2.83
C TYR A 143 -26.24 -2.28 -1.88
N ALA A 144 -25.28 -1.50 -1.40
CA ALA A 144 -25.54 -0.34 -0.55
C ALA A 144 -26.47 0.66 -1.26
N LEU A 145 -26.16 1.01 -2.52
CA LEU A 145 -26.96 1.97 -3.29
C LEU A 145 -28.36 1.47 -3.66
N THR A 146 -28.57 0.16 -3.78
CA THR A 146 -29.86 -0.42 -4.22
C THR A 146 -30.77 -0.77 -3.06
N TYR A 147 -30.28 -1.55 -2.10
CA TYR A 147 -31.06 -2.12 -1.00
C TYR A 147 -30.62 -1.62 0.39
N GLY A 148 -29.34 -1.30 0.57
CA GLY A 148 -28.79 -0.99 1.90
C GLY A 148 -29.15 0.40 2.45
N LEU A 149 -29.38 1.39 1.58
CA LEU A 149 -29.76 2.75 2.00
C LEU A 149 -31.25 3.02 1.78
N THR A 150 -31.93 3.39 2.86
CA THR A 150 -33.37 3.67 2.91
C THR A 150 -33.80 5.02 2.30
N ASN A 151 -32.85 5.83 1.80
CA ASN A 151 -33.18 7.12 1.20
C ASN A 151 -33.94 6.91 -0.13
N PRO A 152 -35.09 7.56 -0.33
CA PRO A 152 -35.89 7.39 -1.56
C PRO A 152 -35.19 7.98 -2.79
N ASP A 153 -34.42 9.05 -2.63
CA ASP A 153 -33.67 9.67 -3.73
C ASP A 153 -32.29 9.01 -3.95
N PHE A 154 -31.96 8.71 -5.21
CA PHE A 154 -30.66 8.14 -5.59
C PHE A 154 -29.51 9.09 -5.26
N PHE A 155 -29.68 10.40 -5.48
CA PHE A 155 -28.62 11.36 -5.18
C PHE A 155 -28.40 11.52 -3.67
N GLY A 156 -29.49 11.44 -2.89
CA GLY A 156 -29.42 11.28 -1.43
C GLY A 156 -28.63 10.05 -0.99
N ARG A 157 -28.84 8.89 -1.63
CA ARG A 157 -28.07 7.65 -1.35
C ARG A 157 -26.59 7.82 -1.64
N VAL A 158 -26.22 8.38 -2.79
CA VAL A 158 -24.81 8.62 -3.16
C VAL A 158 -24.14 9.61 -2.20
N ARG A 159 -24.78 10.72 -1.86
CA ARG A 159 -24.24 11.71 -0.90
C ARG A 159 -23.96 11.08 0.46
N TYR A 160 -24.90 10.28 0.96
CA TYR A 160 -24.72 9.55 2.23
C TYR A 160 -23.55 8.56 2.14
N LEU A 161 -23.50 7.76 1.07
CA LEU A 161 -22.44 6.77 0.85
C LEU A 161 -21.06 7.42 0.84
N ILE A 162 -20.86 8.46 0.03
CA ILE A 162 -19.57 9.16 -0.10
C ILE A 162 -19.15 9.77 1.24
N ARG A 163 -20.09 10.38 1.96
CA ARG A 163 -19.81 10.94 3.29
C ARG A 163 -19.33 9.86 4.25
N ASN A 164 -20.05 8.74 4.36
CA ASN A 164 -19.64 7.67 5.26
C ASN A 164 -18.32 7.03 4.81
N LEU A 165 -18.13 6.81 3.50
CA LEU A 165 -16.96 6.13 2.99
C LEU A 165 -15.68 6.99 3.09
N PHE A 166 -15.77 8.30 2.85
CA PHE A 166 -14.61 9.20 2.80
C PHE A 166 -14.44 10.08 4.04
N TYR A 167 -15.51 10.57 4.67
CA TYR A 167 -15.40 11.56 5.76
C TYR A 167 -15.61 10.97 7.15
N THR A 168 -15.86 9.66 7.28
CA THR A 168 -16.04 9.00 8.59
C THR A 168 -15.04 7.88 8.82
N LYS A 169 -14.93 7.44 10.08
CA LYS A 169 -14.06 6.31 10.50
C LYS A 169 -14.65 4.94 10.23
N GLU A 170 -15.87 4.86 9.71
CA GLU A 170 -16.51 3.59 9.34
C GLU A 170 -16.21 3.19 7.88
N GLY A 171 -15.65 4.11 7.10
CA GLY A 171 -15.30 3.91 5.71
C GLY A 171 -13.83 3.53 5.50
N VAL A 172 -13.18 4.28 4.61
CA VAL A 172 -11.76 4.10 4.26
C VAL A 172 -10.86 4.28 5.47
N PHE A 173 -11.17 5.24 6.35
CA PHE A 173 -10.35 5.58 7.53
C PHE A 173 -10.69 4.74 8.77
N SER A 174 -10.95 3.45 8.56
CA SER A 174 -11.28 2.50 9.60
C SER A 174 -10.04 1.78 10.15
N THR A 175 -10.28 0.83 11.05
CA THR A 175 -9.25 0.03 11.74
C THR A 175 -8.15 -0.51 10.81
N PRO A 176 -8.42 -1.07 9.61
CA PRO A 176 -7.37 -1.58 8.74
C PRO A 176 -6.35 -0.51 8.34
N VAL A 177 -6.78 0.68 7.94
CA VAL A 177 -5.87 1.77 7.56
C VAL A 177 -5.11 2.30 8.78
N ASN A 178 -5.75 2.31 9.95
CA ASN A 178 -5.09 2.69 11.20
C ASN A 178 -3.97 1.72 11.58
N VAL A 179 -4.23 0.41 11.51
CA VAL A 179 -3.23 -0.64 11.72
C VAL A 179 -2.11 -0.56 10.68
N CYS A 180 -2.45 -0.30 9.41
CA CYS A 180 -1.46 -0.11 8.35
C CYS A 180 -0.51 1.06 8.64
N SER A 181 -1.07 2.20 9.03
CA SER A 181 -0.31 3.43 9.28
C SER A 181 0.53 3.38 10.55
N LYS A 182 0.07 2.69 11.61
CA LYS A 182 0.79 2.63 12.89
C LYS A 182 1.81 1.50 12.97
N TYR A 183 1.49 0.33 12.43
CA TYR A 183 2.27 -0.87 12.67
C TYR A 183 2.90 -1.39 11.38
N ILE A 184 2.07 -1.70 10.38
CA ILE A 184 2.52 -2.45 9.20
C ILE A 184 3.58 -1.68 8.42
N VAL A 185 3.41 -0.37 8.22
CA VAL A 185 4.37 0.42 7.44
C VAL A 185 5.76 0.44 8.06
N VAL A 186 5.86 0.57 9.39
CA VAL A 186 7.16 0.57 10.10
C VAL A 186 7.81 -0.81 10.06
N PHE A 187 7.01 -1.88 10.20
CA PHE A 187 7.52 -3.25 10.04
C PHE A 187 8.04 -3.51 8.62
N ILE A 188 7.36 -3.03 7.57
CA ILE A 188 7.83 -3.16 6.19
C ILE A 188 9.14 -2.38 5.99
N ILE A 189 9.24 -1.15 6.50
CA ILE A 189 10.47 -0.34 6.40
C ILE A 189 11.62 -1.03 7.13
N PHE A 190 11.38 -1.55 8.34
CA PHE A 190 12.36 -2.28 9.12
C PHE A 190 12.78 -3.59 8.44
N GLY A 191 11.83 -4.34 7.88
CA GLY A 191 12.10 -5.55 7.11
C GLY A 191 12.97 -5.27 5.88
N ALA A 192 12.68 -4.20 5.14
CA ALA A 192 13.49 -3.76 4.00
C ALA A 192 14.89 -3.30 4.42
N PHE A 193 15.02 -2.62 5.57
CA PHE A 193 16.32 -2.27 6.14
C PHE A 193 17.13 -3.52 6.48
N LEU A 194 16.52 -4.49 7.18
CA LEU A 194 17.15 -5.74 7.58
C LEU A 194 17.61 -6.57 6.36
N GLU A 195 16.79 -6.65 5.32
CA GLU A 195 17.17 -7.30 4.07
C GLU A 195 18.44 -6.68 3.46
N ARG A 196 18.58 -5.35 3.50
CA ARG A 196 19.77 -4.66 2.99
C ARG A 196 21.00 -4.79 3.89
N THR A 197 20.83 -5.01 5.19
CA THR A 197 21.96 -5.26 6.11
C THR A 197 22.55 -6.67 5.99
N GLY A 198 21.92 -7.57 5.23
CA GLY A 198 22.39 -8.94 5.06
C GLY A 198 22.04 -9.88 6.22
N ILE A 199 21.15 -9.49 7.13
CA ILE A 199 20.70 -10.35 8.23
C ILE A 199 20.03 -11.64 7.74
N SER A 200 19.51 -11.63 6.51
CA SER A 200 18.96 -12.82 5.86
C SER A 200 20.00 -13.94 5.75
N ASN A 201 21.28 -13.60 5.52
CA ASN A 201 22.36 -14.59 5.52
C ASN A 201 22.64 -15.13 6.92
N PHE A 202 22.60 -14.26 7.95
CA PHE A 202 22.70 -14.67 9.34
C PHE A 202 21.62 -15.69 9.73
N PHE A 203 20.36 -15.50 9.30
CA PHE A 203 19.30 -16.48 9.54
C PHE A 203 19.50 -17.80 8.79
N ILE A 204 20.09 -17.76 7.58
CA ILE A 204 20.46 -18.98 6.85
C ILE A 204 21.57 -19.73 7.59
N ASP A 205 22.60 -19.04 8.06
CA ASP A 205 23.71 -19.64 8.79
C ASP A 205 23.26 -20.20 10.14
N LEU A 206 22.38 -19.50 10.85
CA LEU A 206 21.75 -20.00 12.07
C LEU A 206 20.95 -21.28 11.79
N ALA A 207 20.13 -21.28 10.73
CA ALA A 207 19.38 -22.47 10.33
C ALA A 207 20.31 -23.64 9.94
N ASN A 208 21.42 -23.36 9.26
CA ASN A 208 22.45 -24.36 8.95
C ASN A 208 23.08 -24.97 10.21
N CYS A 209 23.41 -24.16 11.22
CA CYS A 209 23.94 -24.65 12.49
C CYS A 209 22.96 -25.56 13.26
N VAL A 210 21.68 -25.22 13.22
CA VAL A 210 20.61 -25.95 13.91
C VAL A 210 20.25 -27.23 13.16
N ALA A 211 20.02 -27.16 11.85
CA ALA A 211 19.37 -28.24 11.10
C ALA A 211 20.23 -28.87 9.98
N GLY A 212 21.31 -28.20 9.55
CA GLY A 212 22.09 -28.61 8.38
C GLY A 212 22.79 -29.96 8.50
N ARG A 213 23.12 -30.39 9.73
CA ARG A 213 23.80 -31.67 10.01
C ARG A 213 22.87 -32.89 9.97
N PHE A 214 21.56 -32.69 9.97
CA PHE A 214 20.60 -33.80 10.05
C PHE A 214 20.22 -34.30 8.65
N ALA A 215 19.67 -35.52 8.57
CA ALA A 215 19.09 -36.03 7.33
C ALA A 215 18.00 -35.06 6.80
N GLY A 216 18.06 -34.75 5.51
CA GLY A 216 17.25 -33.70 4.88
C GLY A 216 17.64 -32.27 5.29
N GLY A 217 18.88 -32.06 5.77
CA GLY A 217 19.40 -30.81 6.30
C GLY A 217 19.07 -29.59 5.44
N PRO A 218 19.40 -29.56 4.14
CA PRO A 218 19.08 -28.43 3.26
C PRO A 218 17.59 -28.08 3.19
N ALA A 219 16.70 -29.08 3.23
CA ALA A 219 15.26 -28.85 3.23
C ALA A 219 14.78 -28.23 4.56
N LYS A 220 15.30 -28.72 5.70
CA LYS A 220 14.99 -28.16 7.02
C LYS A 220 15.52 -26.74 7.19
N VAL A 221 16.74 -26.49 6.70
CA VAL A 221 17.35 -25.16 6.65
C VAL A 221 16.47 -24.20 5.84
N ALA A 222 15.96 -24.65 4.68
CA ALA A 222 15.07 -23.84 3.86
C ALA A 222 13.78 -23.44 4.60
N VAL A 223 13.14 -24.38 5.29
CA VAL A 223 11.90 -24.10 6.05
C VAL A 223 12.17 -23.14 7.21
N ILE A 224 13.22 -23.39 8.01
CA ILE A 224 13.54 -22.56 9.19
C ILE A 224 13.96 -21.15 8.75
N SER A 225 14.87 -21.05 7.78
CA SER A 225 15.32 -19.76 7.25
C SER A 225 14.16 -19.00 6.60
N SER A 226 13.29 -19.67 5.84
CA SER A 226 12.11 -19.04 5.25
C SER A 226 11.10 -18.57 6.28
N ALA A 227 10.92 -19.32 7.38
CA ALA A 227 10.08 -18.87 8.49
C ALA A 227 10.67 -17.61 9.16
N LEU A 228 11.98 -17.60 9.47
CA LEU A 228 12.65 -16.45 10.10
C LEU A 228 12.66 -15.22 9.19
N CYS A 229 13.11 -15.36 7.94
CA CYS A 229 13.12 -14.29 6.95
C CYS A 229 11.71 -13.79 6.61
N GLY A 230 10.73 -14.70 6.56
CA GLY A 230 9.32 -14.37 6.30
C GLY A 230 8.68 -13.57 7.42
N MET A 231 8.91 -13.96 8.69
CA MET A 231 8.38 -13.23 9.85
C MET A 231 8.88 -11.79 9.91
N VAL A 232 10.13 -11.55 9.51
CA VAL A 232 10.77 -10.25 9.61
C VAL A 232 10.47 -9.36 8.39
N SER A 233 10.57 -9.91 7.19
CA SER A 233 10.42 -9.13 5.95
C SER A 233 8.97 -8.84 5.58
N GLY A 234 8.03 -9.68 6.02
CA GLY A 234 6.61 -9.60 5.63
C GLY A 234 6.37 -9.75 4.12
N SER A 235 7.39 -10.16 3.33
CA SER A 235 7.35 -10.24 1.87
C SER A 235 7.52 -11.69 1.41
N SER A 236 6.49 -12.26 0.80
CA SER A 236 6.54 -13.63 0.25
C SER A 236 7.48 -13.73 -0.95
N VAL A 237 7.46 -12.75 -1.84
CA VAL A 237 8.35 -12.68 -3.01
C VAL A 237 9.80 -12.47 -2.58
N GLY A 238 10.06 -11.54 -1.65
CA GLY A 238 11.41 -11.31 -1.11
C GLY A 238 11.97 -12.55 -0.41
N ASN A 239 11.14 -13.21 0.40
CA ASN A 239 11.51 -14.43 1.10
C ASN A 239 11.91 -15.56 0.12
N THR A 240 11.11 -15.83 -0.91
CA THR A 240 11.43 -16.88 -1.90
C THR A 240 12.69 -16.58 -2.71
N VAL A 241 12.96 -15.31 -3.05
CA VAL A 241 14.17 -14.92 -3.78
C VAL A 241 15.41 -15.05 -2.90
N THR A 242 15.35 -14.56 -1.66
CA THR A 242 16.51 -14.56 -0.77
C THR A 242 16.82 -15.95 -0.24
N THR A 243 15.82 -16.69 0.24
CA THR A 243 16.05 -18.07 0.73
C THR A 243 16.28 -19.05 -0.40
N GLY A 244 15.47 -18.99 -1.46
CA GLY A 244 15.56 -19.91 -2.59
C GLY A 244 16.88 -19.80 -3.36
N SER A 245 17.45 -18.60 -3.49
CA SER A 245 18.74 -18.41 -4.16
C SER A 245 19.90 -19.11 -3.44
N VAL A 246 19.78 -19.36 -2.12
CA VAL A 246 20.79 -20.03 -1.32
C VAL A 246 20.47 -21.50 -1.09
N THR A 247 19.21 -21.84 -0.84
CA THR A 247 18.79 -23.20 -0.49
C THR A 247 18.66 -24.13 -1.70
N ILE A 248 18.21 -23.62 -2.86
CA ILE A 248 18.08 -24.46 -4.07
C ILE A 248 19.44 -24.99 -4.55
N PRO A 249 20.51 -24.18 -4.66
CA PRO A 249 21.83 -24.70 -4.98
C PRO A 249 22.35 -25.70 -3.93
N MET A 250 22.04 -25.46 -2.64
CA MET A 250 22.42 -26.36 -1.56
C MET A 250 21.74 -27.73 -1.70
N MET A 251 20.42 -27.76 -1.95
CA MET A 251 19.67 -29.00 -2.19
C MET A 251 20.22 -29.75 -3.41
N LYS A 252 20.45 -29.06 -4.53
CA LYS A 252 21.04 -29.68 -5.74
C LYS A 252 22.43 -30.29 -5.52
N LYS A 253 23.22 -29.72 -4.62
CA LYS A 253 24.56 -30.26 -4.27
C LYS A 253 24.47 -31.50 -3.38
N THR A 254 23.40 -31.64 -2.59
CA THR A 254 23.23 -32.74 -1.65
C THR A 254 22.45 -33.93 -2.24
N GLY A 255 21.84 -33.76 -3.42
CA GLY A 255 21.05 -34.79 -4.10
C GLY A 255 19.57 -34.43 -4.10
#